data_AF-A0A920PJU8-F1
#
_entry.id   AF-A0A920PJU8-F1
#
_cell.length_a   1.000
_cell.length_b   1.000
_cell.length_c   1.000
_cell.angle_alpha   90.00
_cell.angle_beta   90.00
_cell.angle_gamma   90.00
#
_symmetry.space_group_name_H-M   'P 1'
#
loop_
_entity.id
_entity.type
_entity.pdbx_description
1 polymer ?
#
loop_
_entity_poly.entity_id
_entity_poly.type
_entity_poly.pdbx_seq_one_letter_code
_entity_poly.pdbx_strand_id
1 'polypeptide(L)' 'MEAFKTVKGVVLPIDRSNVDTDAIIPKQYLKSVARSGFGANLFDEWRYLDHGSLAGTQ' A
#
# COMPACT_ATOMS: atom_id res chain seq x y z
N MET A 1 18.37 8.03 -5.84
CA MET A 1 17.30 8.34 -6.79
C MET A 1 17.74 7.89 -8.16
N GLU A 2 16.86 7.19 -8.87
CA GLU A 2 17.08 6.86 -10.28
C GLU A 2 16.47 7.96 -11.16
N ALA A 3 17.11 8.24 -12.29
CA ALA A 3 16.60 9.24 -13.23
C ALA A 3 15.27 8.76 -13.84
N PHE A 4 14.24 9.59 -13.75
CA PHE A 4 12.96 9.32 -14.40
C PHE A 4 13.11 9.43 -15.91
N LYS A 5 12.69 8.37 -16.63
CA LYS A 5 12.68 8.29 -18.09
C LYS A 5 11.24 8.04 -18.55
N THR A 6 11.06 7.47 -19.74
CA THR A 6 9.75 7.00 -20.19
C THR A 6 9.39 5.67 -19.50
N VAL A 7 8.23 5.60 -18.86
CA VAL A 7 7.65 4.38 -18.29
C VAL A 7 6.46 3.95 -19.17
N LYS A 8 6.47 2.70 -19.64
CA LYS A 8 5.32 2.05 -20.29
C LYS A 8 4.87 0.90 -19.41
N GLY A 9 3.57 0.80 -19.11
CA GLY A 9 3.04 -0.21 -18.21
C GLY A 9 1.52 -0.28 -18.25
N VAL A 10 0.98 -1.25 -17.52
CA VAL A 10 -0.46 -1.42 -17.33
C VAL A 10 -0.98 -0.32 -16.41
N VAL A 11 -2.13 0.26 -16.77
CA VAL A 11 -2.81 1.29 -15.97
C VAL A 11 -3.95 0.63 -15.19
N LEU A 12 -4.10 1.01 -13.92
CA LEU A 12 -5.24 0.64 -13.08
C LEU A 12 -6.06 1.90 -12.79
N PRO A 13 -7.29 2.04 -13.34
CA PRO A 13 -8.18 3.13 -12.97
C PRO A 13 -8.74 2.89 -11.56
N ILE A 14 -8.72 3.92 -10.71
CA ILE A 14 -9.33 3.91 -9.38
C ILE A 14 -10.37 5.02 -9.36
N ASP A 15 -11.65 4.64 -9.41
CA ASP A 15 -12.78 5.59 -9.39
C ASP A 15 -13.18 5.93 -7.95
N ARG A 16 -12.31 6.66 -7.26
CA ARG A 16 -12.56 7.18 -5.91
C ARG A 16 -11.98 8.57 -5.77
N SER A 17 -12.79 9.51 -5.31
CA SER A 17 -12.32 10.83 -4.89
C SER A 17 -11.80 10.78 -3.45
N ASN A 18 -10.95 11.75 -3.08
CA ASN A 18 -10.44 11.92 -1.72
C ASN A 18 -9.66 10.69 -1.18
N VAL A 19 -8.81 10.09 -2.01
CA VAL A 19 -7.88 9.04 -1.56
C VAL A 19 -6.88 9.66 -0.56
N ASP A 20 -6.99 9.29 0.72
CA ASP A 20 -6.16 9.81 1.79
C ASP A 20 -4.96 8.89 2.11
N THR A 21 -4.14 9.26 3.11
CA THR A 21 -2.93 8.53 3.44
C THR A 21 -3.19 7.16 4.06
N ASP A 22 -4.25 7.02 4.86
CA ASP A 22 -4.62 5.74 5.48
C ASP A 22 -5.21 4.78 4.43
N ALA A 23 -5.95 5.30 3.44
CA ALA A 23 -6.42 4.52 2.30
C ALA A 23 -5.26 3.95 1.46
N ILE A 24 -4.19 4.71 1.25
CA ILE A 24 -3.00 4.25 0.52
C ILE A 24 -2.24 3.21 1.34
N ILE A 25 -1.96 3.52 2.61
CA ILE A 25 -1.23 2.64 3.53
C ILE A 25 -1.68 2.90 4.97
N PRO A 26 -2.38 1.95 5.61
CA PRO A 26 -2.86 2.16 6.97
C PRO A 26 -1.72 2.36 7.99
N LYS A 27 -1.92 3.28 8.94
CA LYS A 27 -0.92 3.64 9.96
C LYS A 27 -0.36 2.48 10.79
N GLN A 28 -1.07 1.37 10.94
CA GLN A 28 -0.57 0.21 11.69
C GLN A 28 0.73 -0.32 11.10
N TYR A 29 0.88 -0.29 9.77
CA TYR A 29 2.06 -0.81 9.09
C TYR A 29 3.27 0.11 9.20
N LEU A 30 3.07 1.41 9.45
CA LEU A 30 4.15 2.39 9.60
C LEU A 30 4.95 2.21 10.89
N LYS A 31 4.48 1.36 11.81
CA LYS A 31 5.23 0.97 13.02
C LYS A 31 6.30 -0.09 12.76
N SER A 32 6.28 -0.72 11.58
CA SER A 32 7.24 -1.76 11.23
C SER A 32 8.62 -1.18 10.94
N VAL A 33 9.66 -1.77 11.54
CA VAL A 33 11.08 -1.47 11.24
C VAL A 33 11.65 -2.37 10.13
N ALA A 34 10.81 -3.25 9.56
CA ALA A 34 11.23 -4.20 8.54
C ALA A 34 11.61 -3.49 7.24
N ARG A 35 12.69 -3.95 6.60
CA ARG A 35 13.20 -3.41 5.33
C ARG A 35 12.59 -4.06 4.08
N SER A 36 11.57 -4.90 4.25
CA SER A 36 10.90 -5.65 3.16
C SER A 36 9.98 -4.78 2.29
N GLY A 37 9.82 -3.49 2.61
CA GLY A 37 8.97 -2.56 1.87
C GLY A 37 7.48 -2.70 2.21
N PHE A 38 6.68 -1.72 1.79
CA PHE A 38 5.25 -1.61 2.15
C PHE A 38 4.28 -2.07 1.04
N GLY A 39 4.79 -2.56 -0.09
CA GLY A 39 3.98 -2.85 -1.28
C GLY A 39 2.90 -3.91 -1.09
N ALA A 40 3.10 -4.88 -0.17
CA ALA A 40 2.11 -5.91 0.12
C ALA A 40 0.82 -5.34 0.74
N ASN A 41 0.96 -4.24 1.47
CA ASN A 41 -0.11 -3.60 2.27
C ASN A 41 -0.66 -2.34 1.58
N LEU A 42 -0.27 -2.08 0.33
CA LEU A 42 -0.80 -0.98 -0.47
C LEU A 42 -2.30 -1.22 -0.70
N PHE A 43 -3.11 -0.21 -0.35
CA PHE A 43 -4.57 -0.26 -0.40
C PHE A 43 -5.18 -1.42 0.40
N ASP A 44 -4.59 -1.80 1.53
CA ASP A 44 -5.02 -2.95 2.36
C ASP A 44 -6.54 -2.97 2.61
N GLU A 45 -7.10 -1.83 3.02
CA GLU A 45 -8.54 -1.67 3.30
C GLU A 45 -9.44 -1.94 2.09
N TRP A 46 -8.95 -1.70 0.87
CA TRP A 46 -9.71 -1.89 -0.35
C TRP A 46 -9.39 -3.21 -1.05
N ARG A 47 -8.19 -3.75 -0.79
CA ARG A 47 -7.63 -4.90 -1.49
C ARG A 47 -7.98 -6.22 -0.83
N TYR A 48 -8.08 -6.26 0.50
CA TYR A 48 -8.30 -7.49 1.25
C TYR A 48 -9.61 -7.44 2.03
N LEU A 49 -10.30 -8.58 2.09
CA LEU A 49 -11.56 -8.74 2.84
C LEU A 49 -11.31 -8.95 4.35
N ASP A 50 -10.15 -9.50 4.70
CA ASP A 50 -9.66 -9.58 6.08
C ASP A 50 -8.63 -8.47 6.26
N HIS A 51 -9.01 -7.41 6.99
CA HIS A 51 -8.15 -6.26 7.22
C HIS A 51 -6.96 -6.69 8.07
N GLY A 52 -5.74 -6.44 7.59
CA GLY A 52 -4.56 -6.97 8.25
C GLY A 52 -4.40 -6.38 9.65
N SER A 53 -4.59 -7.24 10.65
CA SER A 53 -4.06 -7.02 11.99
C SER A 53 -2.53 -7.17 11.92
N LEU A 54 -1.81 -6.46 12.79
CA LEU A 54 -0.36 -6.63 12.96
C LEU A 54 -0.06 -8.02 13.56
N ALA A 55 -0.33 -9.08 12.80
CA ALA A 55 -0.07 -10.45 13.20
C ALA A 55 1.36 -10.83 12.82
N GLY A 56 2.31 -10.30 13.57
CA GLY A 56 3.45 -11.11 13.97
C GLY A 56 3.01 -12.06 15.07
N THR A 57 2.13 -13.00 14.77
CA THR A 57 1.84 -14.28 15.48
C THR A 57 0.71 -14.99 14.74
N GLN A 58 1.07 -15.80 13.75
CA GLN A 58 0.75 -17.22 13.78
C GLN A 58 2.07 -17.98 13.88
#